data_AF-X0WS78-F1
#
_entry.id   AF-X0WS78-F1
#
_cell.length_a   1.000
_cell.length_b   1.000
_cell.length_c   1.000
_cell.angle_alpha   90.00
_cell.angle_beta   90.00
_cell.angle_gamma   90.00
#
_symmetry.space_group_name_H-M   'P 1'
#
loop_
_entity.id
_entity.type
_entity.pdbx_description
1 polymer ?
#
loop_
_entity_poly.entity_id
_entity_poly.type
_entity_poly.pdbx_seq_one_letter_code
_entity_poly.pdbx_strand_id
1 'polypeptide(L)'
;MPQVFDNIDLHLLPALQDALRLSDKADFCVGYFNLRGWKSLDAHIEHWSKTDGVCRLLVGMQKPPQEELREALSVFGQDGGMDNQTAIRLKKHLAEEFRRQLTFGAPNNVDEAGLRQLARRLCKKKVIAKLYLRHPLHA
;
A
#
# COMPACT_ATOMS: atom_id res chain seq x y z
N MET A 1 -10.18 -21.30 11.26
CA MET A 1 -10.90 -21.32 9.96
C MET A 1 -10.65 -20.00 9.26
N PRO A 2 -10.54 -19.94 7.92
CA PRO A 2 -10.43 -18.68 7.21
C PRO A 2 -11.69 -17.84 7.44
N GLN A 3 -11.51 -16.56 7.77
CA GLN A 3 -12.61 -15.60 7.85
C GLN A 3 -12.67 -14.82 6.53
N VAL A 4 -13.87 -14.71 5.98
CA VAL A 4 -14.13 -13.91 4.78
C VAL A 4 -14.98 -12.73 5.21
N PHE A 5 -14.57 -11.53 4.78
CA PHE A 5 -15.20 -10.27 5.18
C PHE A 5 -15.86 -9.65 3.94
N ASP A 6 -17.15 -9.40 4.02
CA ASP A 6 -17.94 -8.66 3.04
C ASP A 6 -18.33 -7.25 3.51
N ASN A 7 -18.08 -6.94 4.79
CA ASN A 7 -18.52 -5.74 5.49
C ASN A 7 -20.06 -5.59 5.56
N ILE A 8 -20.80 -6.71 5.56
CA ILE A 8 -22.25 -6.73 5.84
C ILE A 8 -22.46 -7.13 7.30
N ASP A 9 -22.23 -8.40 7.62
CA ASP A 9 -22.30 -8.90 8.99
C ASP A 9 -20.90 -8.90 9.64
N LEU A 10 -19.88 -9.28 8.85
CA LEU A 10 -18.49 -9.32 9.29
C LEU A 10 -17.70 -8.16 8.69
N HIS A 11 -17.22 -7.29 9.58
CA HIS A 11 -16.48 -6.10 9.21
C HIS A 11 -14.98 -6.36 9.24
N LEU A 12 -14.29 -6.03 8.15
CA LEU A 12 -12.86 -6.23 7.99
C LEU A 12 -12.03 -5.39 8.98
N LEU A 13 -12.42 -4.12 9.18
CA LEU A 13 -11.62 -3.19 9.98
C LEU A 13 -11.47 -3.63 11.46
N PRO A 14 -12.56 -3.95 12.20
CA PRO A 14 -12.42 -4.44 13.57
C PRO A 14 -11.58 -5.71 13.68
N ALA A 15 -11.78 -6.68 12.77
CA ALA A 15 -11.01 -7.91 12.76
C ALA A 15 -9.52 -7.68 12.49
N LEU A 16 -9.18 -6.76 11.58
CA LEU A 16 -7.79 -6.33 11.36
C LEU A 16 -7.19 -5.66 12.60
N GLN A 17 -7.95 -4.80 13.29
CA GLN A 17 -7.46 -4.14 14.51
C GLN A 17 -7.19 -5.17 15.62
N ASP A 18 -8.07 -6.16 15.79
CA ASP A 18 -7.88 -7.26 16.73
C ASP A 18 -6.64 -8.09 16.38
N ALA A 19 -6.49 -8.46 15.11
CA ALA A 19 -5.32 -9.20 14.64
C ALA A 19 -4.02 -8.42 14.91
N LEU A 20 -3.99 -7.11 14.64
CA LEU A 20 -2.81 -6.27 14.87
C LEU A 20 -2.47 -6.10 16.36
N ARG A 21 -3.49 -5.97 17.22
CA ARG A 21 -3.29 -5.90 18.68
C ARG A 21 -2.57 -7.13 19.24
N LEU A 22 -2.88 -8.30 18.69
CA LEU A 22 -2.31 -9.59 19.11
C LEU A 22 -1.01 -9.95 18.39
N SER A 23 -0.54 -9.10 17.48
CA SER A 23 0.63 -9.36 16.64
C SER A 23 1.79 -8.44 17.00
N ASP A 24 3.01 -8.87 16.65
CA ASP A 24 4.26 -8.08 16.74
C ASP A 24 4.79 -7.63 15.37
N LYS A 25 4.18 -8.14 14.29
CA LYS A 25 4.52 -7.83 12.89
C LYS A 25 3.34 -8.10 11.98
N ALA A 26 3.28 -7.43 10.83
CA ALA A 26 2.31 -7.70 9.78
C ALA A 26 2.87 -7.49 8.38
N ASP A 27 2.41 -8.33 7.45
CA ASP A 27 2.70 -8.25 6.03
C ASP A 27 1.40 -8.04 5.26
N PHE A 28 1.30 -6.91 4.57
CA PHE A 28 0.15 -6.55 3.77
C PHE A 28 0.49 -6.66 2.29
N CYS A 29 -0.35 -7.36 1.55
CA CYS A 29 -0.32 -7.44 0.10
C CYS A 29 -1.64 -6.86 -0.41
N VAL A 30 -1.60 -5.65 -0.99
CA VAL A 30 -2.82 -4.92 -1.37
C VAL A 30 -2.70 -4.36 -2.78
N GLY A 31 -3.79 -4.37 -3.53
CA GLY A 31 -3.85 -3.69 -4.84
C GLY A 31 -3.85 -2.16 -4.70
N TYR A 32 -4.42 -1.66 -3.60
CA TYR A 32 -4.55 -0.23 -3.35
C TYR A 32 -4.30 0.10 -1.89
N PHE A 33 -3.65 1.24 -1.63
CA PHE A 33 -3.36 1.71 -0.27
C PHE A 33 -3.95 3.10 -0.07
N ASN A 34 -4.76 3.28 0.99
CA ASN A 34 -5.41 4.55 1.31
C ASN A 34 -5.02 5.03 2.71
N LEU A 35 -4.66 6.31 2.84
CA LEU A 35 -4.30 6.88 4.13
C LEU A 35 -5.46 6.87 5.14
N ARG A 36 -6.71 7.02 4.71
CA ARG A 36 -7.87 6.95 5.61
C ARG A 36 -7.95 5.61 6.32
N GLY A 37 -7.79 4.52 5.57
CA GLY A 37 -7.74 3.17 6.15
C GLY A 37 -6.49 2.97 7.01
N TRP A 38 -5.34 3.48 6.56
CA TRP A 38 -4.10 3.40 7.34
C TRP A 38 -4.21 4.05 8.72
N LYS A 39 -4.84 5.23 8.83
CA LYS A 39 -5.02 5.92 10.11
C LYS A 39 -5.76 5.06 11.15
N SER A 40 -6.71 4.26 10.71
CA SER A 40 -7.45 3.33 11.57
C SER A 40 -6.61 2.15 12.06
N LEU A 41 -5.44 1.90 11.46
CA LEU A 41 -4.51 0.81 11.81
C LEU A 41 -3.22 1.32 12.46
N ASP A 42 -2.81 2.56 12.19
CA ASP A 42 -1.51 3.12 12.58
C ASP A 42 -1.25 3.05 14.10
N ALA A 43 -2.25 3.37 14.91
CA ALA A 43 -2.14 3.29 16.37
C ALA A 43 -1.86 1.85 16.85
N HIS A 44 -2.41 0.84 16.17
CA HIS A 44 -2.31 -0.56 16.55
C HIS A 44 -0.96 -1.20 16.24
N ILE A 45 -0.03 -0.48 15.62
CA ILE A 45 1.32 -0.98 15.37
C ILE A 45 2.36 -0.18 16.17
N GLU A 46 1.92 0.76 17.01
CA GLU A 46 2.82 1.60 17.82
C GLU A 46 3.60 0.77 18.84
N HIS A 47 2.98 -0.23 19.46
CA HIS A 47 3.61 -1.09 20.47
C HIS A 47 4.71 -2.00 19.94
N TRP A 48 4.83 -2.16 18.62
CA TRP A 48 5.87 -2.98 18.02
C TRP A 48 7.26 -2.39 18.32
N SER A 49 8.00 -3.12 19.15
CA SER A 49 9.29 -2.72 19.74
C SER A 49 10.46 -2.80 18.75
N LYS A 50 10.36 -3.70 17.75
CA LYS A 50 11.35 -3.82 16.68
C LYS A 50 11.12 -2.71 15.65
N THR A 51 12.18 -2.00 15.30
CA THR A 51 12.12 -0.85 14.38
C THR A 51 12.35 -1.22 12.92
N ASP A 52 12.82 -2.43 12.61
CA ASP A 52 13.15 -2.83 11.24
C ASP A 52 12.15 -3.87 10.70
N GLY A 53 11.33 -3.45 9.73
CA GLY A 53 10.51 -4.37 8.92
C GLY A 53 9.35 -5.06 9.64
N VAL A 54 8.88 -4.51 10.77
CA VAL A 54 7.72 -5.05 11.49
C VAL A 54 6.40 -4.88 10.73
N CYS A 55 6.27 -3.84 9.91
CA CYS A 55 5.15 -3.66 9.00
C CYS A 55 5.67 -3.65 7.55
N ARG A 56 5.38 -4.68 6.76
CA ARG A 56 5.74 -4.71 5.34
C ARG A 56 4.48 -4.50 4.51
N LEU A 57 4.55 -3.57 3.58
CA LEU A 57 3.46 -3.24 2.67
C LEU A 57 3.94 -3.48 1.24
N LEU A 58 3.31 -4.43 0.55
CA LEU A 58 3.44 -4.62 -0.88
C LEU A 58 2.19 -4.04 -1.54
N VAL A 59 2.38 -2.98 -2.34
CA VAL A 59 1.29 -2.33 -3.08
C VAL A 59 1.40 -2.72 -4.55
N GLY A 60 0.38 -3.38 -5.06
CA GLY A 60 0.23 -3.72 -6.48
C GLY A 60 -0.70 -2.74 -7.15
N MET A 61 -0.22 -1.53 -7.43
CA MET A 61 -1.04 -0.52 -8.10
C MET A 61 -1.41 -1.01 -9.51
N GLN A 62 -2.67 -0.81 -9.88
CA GLN A 62 -3.16 -1.12 -11.21
C GLN A 62 -2.43 -0.25 -12.24
N LYS A 63 -1.97 -0.86 -13.34
CA LYS A 63 -1.34 -0.10 -14.41
C LYS A 63 -2.42 0.79 -15.07
N PRO A 64 -2.05 1.96 -15.60
CA PRO A 64 -2.96 2.72 -16.45
C PRO A 64 -3.48 1.82 -17.58
N PRO A 65 -4.76 1.94 -18.00
CA PRO A 65 -5.33 1.09 -19.05
C PRO A 65 -4.53 1.14 -20.37
N GLN A 66 -3.86 2.25 -20.64
CA GLN A 66 -3.00 2.44 -21.80
C GLN A 66 -1.72 1.59 -21.74
N GLU A 67 -1.16 1.36 -20.55
CA GLU A 67 -0.01 0.48 -20.35
C GLU A 67 -0.43 -0.99 -20.44
N GLU A 68 -1.57 -1.36 -19.84
CA GLU A 68 -2.15 -2.72 -19.98
C GLU A 68 -2.43 -3.06 -21.45
N LEU A 69 -3.01 -2.12 -22.21
CA LEU A 69 -3.28 -2.29 -23.63
C LEU A 69 -1.98 -2.40 -24.45
N ARG A 70 -0.96 -1.60 -24.15
CA ARG A 70 0.35 -1.70 -24.82
C ARG A 70 1.03 -3.04 -24.57
N GLU A 71 0.92 -3.59 -23.36
CA GLU A 71 1.46 -4.90 -23.03
C GLU A 71 0.68 -6.01 -23.75
N ALA A 72 -0.66 -5.96 -23.73
CA ALA A 72 -1.51 -6.92 -24.42
C ALA A 72 -1.31 -6.93 -25.95
N LEU A 73 -0.98 -5.77 -26.53
CA LEU A 73 -0.69 -5.60 -27.96
C LEU A 73 0.80 -5.81 -28.30
N SER A 74 1.67 -6.01 -27.31
CA SER A 74 3.10 -6.24 -27.58
C SER A 74 3.32 -7.66 -28.09
N VAL A 75 3.82 -7.78 -29.32
CA VAL A 75 4.04 -9.06 -30.03
C VAL A 75 5.28 -9.81 -29.51
N PHE A 76 6.20 -9.10 -28.87
CA PHE A 76 7.35 -9.68 -28.18
C PHE A 76 7.06 -9.66 -26.69
N GLY A 77 6.88 -10.84 -26.09
CA GLY A 77 6.74 -10.97 -24.65
C GLY A 77 7.86 -10.18 -23.95
N GLN A 78 7.49 -9.31 -23.02
CA GLN A 78 8.46 -8.53 -22.24
C GLN A 78 9.17 -9.44 -21.24
N ASP A 79 10.07 -10.30 -21.73
CA ASP A 79 11.10 -10.98 -20.93
C ASP A 79 12.28 -10.06 -20.62
N GLY A 80 12.28 -8.83 -21.15
CA GLY A 80 13.21 -7.78 -20.76
C GLY A 80 12.81 -7.17 -19.42
N GLY A 81 13.60 -7.44 -18.38
CA GLY A 81 13.43 -6.80 -17.07
C GLY A 81 13.35 -5.27 -17.16
N MET A 82 12.68 -4.65 -16.19
CA MET A 82 12.53 -3.20 -16.11
C MET A 82 13.90 -2.52 -15.97
N ASP A 83 14.21 -1.58 -16.87
CA ASP A 83 15.41 -0.76 -16.73
C ASP A 83 15.30 0.18 -15.51
N ASN A 84 16.44 0.57 -14.92
CA ASN A 84 16.46 1.40 -13.72
C ASN A 84 15.86 2.80 -13.93
N GLN A 85 15.93 3.36 -15.14
CA GLN A 85 15.41 4.70 -15.43
C GLN A 85 13.88 4.68 -15.42
N THR A 86 13.28 3.65 -16.05
CA THR A 86 11.86 3.35 -16.04
C THR A 86 11.38 3.07 -14.62
N ALA A 87 12.13 2.30 -13.83
CA ALA A 87 11.81 2.04 -12.42
C ALA A 87 11.77 3.32 -11.58
N ILE A 88 12.75 4.21 -11.74
CA ILE A 88 12.80 5.50 -11.02
C ILE A 88 11.64 6.39 -11.44
N ARG A 89 11.33 6.45 -12.75
CA ARG A 89 10.21 7.26 -13.27
C ARG A 89 8.88 6.78 -12.72
N LEU A 90 8.61 5.47 -12.78
CA LEU A 90 7.38 4.87 -12.26
C LEU A 90 7.25 5.10 -10.76
N LYS A 91 8.33 4.91 -9.99
CA LYS A 91 8.33 5.19 -8.55
C LYS A 91 7.98 6.65 -8.23
N LYS A 92 8.51 7.62 -8.99
CA LYS A 92 8.20 9.05 -8.82
C LYS A 92 6.74 9.35 -9.17
N HIS A 93 6.27 8.88 -10.32
CA HIS A 93 4.89 9.04 -10.75
C HIS A 93 3.91 8.50 -9.70
N LEU A 94 4.21 7.33 -9.15
CA LEU A 94 3.38 6.70 -8.13
C LEU A 94 3.43 7.41 -6.78
N ALA A 95 4.58 7.93 -6.38
CA ALA A 95 4.65 8.79 -5.20
C ALA A 95 3.79 10.06 -5.38
N GLU A 96 3.71 10.60 -6.60
CA GLU A 96 2.85 11.74 -6.92
C GLU A 96 1.37 11.38 -6.96
N GLU A 97 0.99 10.25 -7.56
CA GLU A 97 -0.39 9.75 -7.54
C GLU A 97 -0.85 9.43 -6.13
N PHE A 98 -0.01 8.79 -5.34
CA PHE A 98 -0.26 8.55 -3.92
C PHE A 98 -0.45 9.88 -3.19
N ARG A 99 0.41 10.88 -3.43
CA ARG A 99 0.24 12.23 -2.87
C ARG A 99 -1.07 12.88 -3.33
N ARG A 100 -1.47 12.73 -4.60
CA ARG A 100 -2.75 13.25 -5.12
C ARG A 100 -3.94 12.56 -4.47
N GLN A 101 -3.89 11.24 -4.24
CA GLN A 101 -4.91 10.49 -3.49
C GLN A 101 -5.18 11.08 -2.10
N LEU A 102 -4.14 11.61 -1.45
CA LEU A 102 -4.26 12.31 -0.16
C LEU A 102 -5.03 13.64 -0.25
N THR A 103 -5.20 14.18 -1.46
CA THR A 103 -5.92 15.44 -1.72
C THR A 103 -7.34 15.24 -2.24
N PHE A 104 -7.78 14.00 -2.51
CA PHE A 104 -9.15 13.74 -2.93
C PHE A 104 -10.13 13.76 -1.73
N GLY A 105 -11.00 14.76 -1.72
CA GLY A 105 -11.91 15.11 -0.63
C GLY A 105 -11.58 16.49 -0.04
N ALA A 106 -12.32 16.94 0.97
CA ALA A 106 -11.95 18.15 1.70
C ALA A 106 -10.73 17.85 2.58
N PRO A 107 -9.53 18.42 2.29
CA PRO A 107 -8.35 18.17 3.10
C PRO A 107 -8.61 18.66 4.53
N ASN A 108 -8.48 17.76 5.51
CA ASN A 108 -8.59 18.10 6.92
C ASN A 108 -7.25 17.89 7.64
N ASN A 109 -7.06 18.58 8.77
CA ASN A 109 -5.83 18.51 9.56
C ASN A 109 -5.48 17.08 10.00
N VAL A 110 -6.47 16.19 10.09
CA VAL A 110 -6.30 14.79 10.51
C VAL A 110 -5.64 13.97 9.40
N ASP A 111 -5.98 14.22 8.13
CA ASP A 111 -5.33 13.58 6.98
C ASP A 111 -3.85 13.99 6.89
N GLU A 112 -3.55 15.28 7.11
CA GLU A 112 -2.16 15.74 7.13
C GLU A 112 -1.34 15.12 8.27
N ALA A 113 -1.92 15.06 9.48
CA ALA A 113 -1.28 14.43 10.62
C ALA A 113 -0.96 12.94 10.36
N GLY A 114 -1.92 12.21 9.77
CA GLY A 114 -1.74 10.81 9.38
C GLY A 114 -0.63 10.63 8.35
N LEU A 115 -0.55 11.51 7.35
CA LEU A 115 0.52 11.47 6.35
C LEU A 115 1.89 11.68 6.99
N ARG A 116 2.01 12.70 7.86
CA ARG A 116 3.25 12.99 8.58
C ARG A 116 3.68 11.82 9.45
N GLN A 117 2.75 11.12 10.10
CA GLN A 117 3.05 9.93 10.88
C GLN A 117 3.52 8.75 10.02
N LEU A 118 2.83 8.46 8.92
CA LEU A 118 3.25 7.43 7.97
C LEU A 118 4.66 7.72 7.43
N ALA A 119 4.93 8.96 7.04
CA ALA A 119 6.26 9.39 6.58
C ALA A 119 7.35 9.16 7.64
N ARG A 120 7.09 9.53 8.90
CA ARG A 120 8.03 9.25 10.02
C ARG A 120 8.30 7.76 10.18
N ARG A 121 7.26 6.92 10.07
CA ARG A 121 7.38 5.45 10.23
C ARG A 121 8.15 4.80 9.07
N LEU A 122 7.96 5.29 7.86
CA LEU A 122 8.76 4.91 6.68
C LEU A 122 10.24 5.32 6.86
N CYS A 123 10.51 6.56 7.28
CA CYS A 123 11.89 7.02 7.53
C CYS A 123 12.59 6.21 8.61
N LYS A 124 11.87 5.80 9.65
CA LYS A 124 12.37 4.92 10.73
C LYS A 124 12.44 3.44 10.35
N LYS A 125 12.05 3.06 9.12
CA LYS A 125 11.93 1.66 8.64
C LYS A 125 11.00 0.75 9.44
N LYS A 126 10.17 1.33 10.31
CA LYS A 126 9.12 0.61 11.04
C LYS A 126 8.05 0.10 10.08
N VAL A 127 7.76 0.90 9.05
CA VAL A 127 6.97 0.50 7.89
C VAL A 127 7.91 0.44 6.68
N ILE A 128 7.83 -0.63 5.91
CA ILE A 128 8.56 -0.79 4.65
C ILE A 128 7.54 -0.97 3.54
N ALA A 129 7.41 0.02 2.67
CA ALA A 129 6.56 -0.06 1.49
C ALA A 129 7.39 -0.44 0.27
N LYS A 130 6.93 -1.45 -0.48
CA LYS A 130 7.44 -1.83 -1.79
C LYS A 130 6.30 -1.79 -2.80
N LEU A 131 6.67 -1.40 -4.00
CA LEU A 131 5.77 -1.35 -5.13
C LEU A 131 5.99 -2.60 -5.99
N TYR A 132 4.89 -3.23 -6.42
CA TYR A 132 4.89 -4.37 -7.30
C TYR A 132 4.19 -4.03 -8.62
N LEU A 133 4.91 -4.13 -9.74
CA LEU A 133 4.39 -3.75 -11.07
C LEU A 133 4.44 -4.88 -12.10
N ARG A 134 4.91 -6.08 -11.72
CA ARG A 134 5.12 -7.17 -12.68
C ARG A 134 3.80 -7.71 -13.24
N HIS A 135 2.81 -7.87 -12.37
CA HIS A 135 1.43 -8.28 -12.69
C HIS A 135 0.48 -7.72 -11.62
N PRO A 136 -0.84 -7.61 -11.90
CA PRO A 136 -1.81 -7.16 -10.91
C PRO A 136 -1.83 -8.13 -9.71
N LEU A 137 -1.86 -7.58 -8.50
CA LEU A 137 -1.95 -8.38 -7.26
C LEU A 137 -3.41 -8.75 -6.91
N HIS A 138 -4.38 -8.19 -7.63
CA HIS A 138 -5.79 -8.55 -7.56
C HIS A 138 -6.22 -9.28 -8.83
N ALA A 139 -7.16 -10.21 -8.67
CA ALA A 139 -7.84 -10.93 -9.74
C ALA A 139 -9.10 -10.18 -10.18
#